data_AF-A0A9E2NPC1-F1
#
_entry.id   AF-A0A9E2NPC1-F1
#
_cell.length_a   1.000
_cell.length_b   1.000
_cell.length_c   1.000
_cell.angle_alpha   90.00
_cell.angle_beta   90.00
_cell.angle_gamma   90.00
#
_symmetry.space_group_name_H-M   'P 1'
#
loop_
_entity.id
_entity.type
_entity.pdbx_description
1 polymer ?
#
loop_
_entity_poly.entity_id
_entity_poly.type
_entity_poly.pdbx_seq_one_letter_code
_entity_poly.pdbx_strand_id
1 'polypeptide(L)' 'MLPGYRRGRRRLSRSQCVCITLLWVLLCYIVLTKAERIDGPVILMIVLSGALVFIPVIKALKH' A
#
# COMPACT_ATOMS: atom_id res chain seq x y z
N MET A 1 -27.44 7.58 18.39
CA MET A 1 -26.28 6.67 18.32
C MET A 1 -26.01 6.33 16.85
N LEU A 2 -25.32 7.21 16.13
CA LEU A 2 -24.80 6.91 14.79
C LEU A 2 -23.36 7.45 14.79
N PRO A 3 -22.34 6.58 14.87
CA PRO A 3 -20.97 7.04 14.88
C PRO A 3 -20.66 7.63 13.50
N GLY A 4 -20.27 8.91 13.53
CA GLY A 4 -20.01 9.72 12.37
C GLY A 4 -18.98 9.09 11.44
N TYR A 5 -19.39 8.98 10.18
CA TYR A 5 -18.51 8.80 9.03
C TYR A 5 -17.65 10.07 8.86
N ARG A 6 -16.69 10.31 9.76
CA ARG A 6 -15.67 11.35 9.62
C ARG A 6 -14.71 10.93 8.52
N ARG A 7 -15.12 11.20 7.29
CA ARG A 7 -14.29 11.34 6.08
C ARG A 7 -13.39 12.57 6.27
N GLY A 8 -12.50 12.50 7.25
CA GLY A 8 -11.43 13.47 7.44
C GLY A 8 -10.35 13.17 6.43
N ARG A 9 -10.05 14.17 5.58
CA ARG A 9 -8.83 14.29 4.77
C ARG A 9 -7.64 14.22 5.73
N ARG A 10 -7.25 13.01 6.15
CA ARG A 10 -6.17 12.80 7.11
C ARG A 10 -4.89 13.27 6.40
N ARG A 11 -4.32 14.36 6.90
CA ARG A 11 -2.91 14.71 6.65
C ARG A 11 -2.12 13.44 6.88
N LEU A 12 -1.41 12.99 5.85
CA LEU A 12 -0.59 11.78 5.83
C LEU A 12 0.50 11.89 6.91
N SER A 13 0.16 11.52 8.15
CA SER A 13 1.13 11.33 9.21
C SER A 13 2.02 10.14 8.84
N ARG A 14 3.29 10.11 9.26
CA ARG A 14 4.26 9.05 8.89
C ARG A 14 3.68 7.63 9.08
N SER A 15 2.86 7.44 10.11
CA SER A 15 2.16 6.20 10.40
C SER A 15 1.16 5.78 9.32
N GLN A 16 0.52 6.71 8.61
CA GLN A 16 -0.37 6.37 7.49
C GLN A 16 0.39 5.80 6.30
N CYS A 17 1.55 6.37 5.95
CA CYS A 17 2.41 5.78 4.92
C CYS A 17 2.82 4.37 5.30
N VAL A 18 3.29 4.18 6.54
CA VAL A 18 3.70 2.86 7.04
C VAL A 18 2.53 1.86 7.03
N CYS A 19 1.34 2.28 7.48
CA CYS A 19 0.14 1.43 7.41
C CYS A 19 -0.23 1.05 5.98
N ILE A 20 -0.15 1.98 5.02
CA ILE A 20 -0.44 1.70 3.61
C ILE A 20 0.60 0.73 3.02
N THR A 21 1.89 0.90 3.35
CA THR A 21 2.95 -0.02 2.90
C THR A 21 2.75 -1.43 3.48
N LEU A 22 2.42 -1.55 4.76
CA LEU A 22 2.09 -2.85 5.40
C LEU A 22 0.90 -3.52 4.73
N LEU A 23 -0.17 -2.75 4.49
CA LEU A 23 -1.37 -3.25 3.82
C LEU A 23 -1.06 -3.68 2.38
N TRP A 24 -0.20 -2.93 1.68
CA TRP A 24 0.23 -3.24 0.32
C TRP A 24 1.03 -4.54 0.25
N VAL A 25 1.97 -4.78 1.18
CA VAL A 25 2.71 -6.06 1.27
C VAL A 25 1.77 -7.23 1.52
N LEU A 26 0.78 -7.06 2.41
CA LEU A 26 -0.23 -8.09 2.67
C LEU A 26 -1.06 -8.40 1.42
N LEU A 27 -1.44 -7.36 0.66
CA LEU A 27 -2.16 -7.52 -0.59
C LEU A 27 -1.30 -8.26 -1.64
N CYS A 28 -0.02 -7.88 -1.77
CA CYS A 28 0.91 -8.54 -2.68
C CYS A 28 1.08 -10.02 -2.33
N TYR A 29 1.17 -10.36 -1.04
CA TYR A 29 1.25 -11.75 -0.59
C TYR A 29 0.00 -12.55 -0.99
N ILE A 30 -1.19 -11.99 -0.78
CA ILE A 30 -2.45 -12.64 -1.19
C ILE A 30 -2.47 -12.82 -2.71
N VAL A 31 -2.15 -11.78 -3.47
CA VAL A 31 -2.13 -11.86 -4.95
C VAL A 31 -1.12 -12.88 -5.41
N LEU A 32 0.09 -12.92 -4.84
CA LEU A 32 1.13 -13.88 -5.20
C LEU A 32 0.72 -15.33 -4.85
N THR A 33 0.04 -15.52 -3.72
CA THR A 33 -0.51 -16.82 -3.31
C THR A 33 -1.67 -17.27 -4.22
N LYS A 34 -2.41 -16.32 -4.82
CA LYS A 34 -3.53 -16.59 -5.74
C LYS A 34 -3.12 -16.63 -7.21
N ALA A 35 -1.97 -16.04 -7.56
CA ALA A 35 -1.44 -15.94 -8.91
C ALA A 35 -0.56 -17.14 -9.30
N GLU A 36 -1.00 -18.35 -8.95
CA GLU A 36 -0.36 -19.62 -9.37
C GLU A 36 -0.32 -19.77 -10.90
N ARG A 37 -1.14 -18.99 -11.62
CA ARG A 37 -1.01 -18.79 -13.06
C ARG A 37 -0.22 -17.50 -13.30
N ILE A 38 0.85 -17.62 -14.08
CA ILE A 38 1.78 -16.55 -14.42
C ILE A 38 1.06 -15.49 -15.28
N ASP A 39 0.38 -14.59 -14.59
CA ASP A 39 -0.24 -13.39 -15.16
C ASP A 39 0.80 -12.27 -15.10
N GLY A 40 1.75 -12.28 -16.04
CA GLY A 40 2.78 -11.24 -16.19
C GLY A 40 2.29 -9.78 -16.02
N PRO A 41 1.07 -9.41 -16.47
CA PRO A 41 0.50 -8.08 -16.23
C PRO A 41 0.26 -7.75 -14.73
N VAL A 42 -0.10 -8.73 -13.91
CA VAL A 42 -0.38 -8.55 -12.48
C VAL A 42 0.91 -8.22 -11.73
N ILE A 43 2.00 -8.91 -12.07
CA ILE A 43 3.33 -8.65 -11.51
C ILE A 43 3.77 -7.22 -11.85
N LEU A 44 3.61 -6.80 -13.11
CA LEU A 44 3.95 -5.44 -13.53
C LEU A 44 3.15 -4.37 -12.77
N MET A 45 1.85 -4.59 -12.60
CA MET A 45 0.98 -3.70 -11.81
C MET A 45 1.41 -3.62 -10.35
N ILE A 46 1.79 -4.75 -9.74
CA ILE A 46 2.31 -4.79 -8.37
C ILE A 46 3.61 -4.00 -8.28
N VAL A 47 4.58 -4.21 -9.18
CA VAL A 47 5.87 -3.51 -9.13
C VAL A 47 5.70 -1.99 -9.29
N LEU A 48 4.87 -1.55 -10.25
CA LEU A 48 4.54 -0.13 -10.45
C LEU A 48 3.87 0.47 -9.21
N SER A 49 2.91 -0.25 -8.63
CA SER A 49 2.26 0.15 -7.38
C SER A 49 3.28 0.28 -6.25
N GLY A 50 4.17 -0.71 -6.11
CA GLY A 50 5.25 -0.77 -5.13
C GLY A 50 6.19 0.42 -5.20
N ALA A 51 6.65 0.77 -6.40
CA ALA A 51 7.51 1.94 -6.60
C ALA A 51 6.85 3.22 -6.08
N LEU A 52 5.55 3.40 -6.32
CA LEU A 52 4.77 4.56 -5.88
C LEU A 52 4.65 4.65 -4.35
N VAL A 53 4.34 3.55 -3.67
CA VAL A 53 4.28 3.50 -2.19
C VAL A 53 5.66 3.56 -1.52
N PHE A 54 6.74 3.22 -2.24
CA PHE A 54 8.10 3.25 -1.69
C PHE A 54 8.71 4.66 -1.61
N ILE A 55 8.33 5.57 -2.53
CA ILE A 55 8.77 6.98 -2.54
C ILE A 55 8.58 7.68 -1.18
N PRO A 56 7.38 7.69 -0.56
CA PRO A 56 7.19 8.33 0.74
C PRO A 56 7.94 7.61 1.88
N VAL A 57 8.19 6.30 1.76
CA VAL A 57 8.93 5.52 2.77
C VAL A 57 10.40 5.93 2.81
N ILE A 58 11.06 6.02 1.65
CA ILE A 58 12.45 6.52 1.58
C ILE A 58 12.54 7.93 2.16
N LYS A 59 11.56 8.79 1.84
CA LYS A 59 11.50 10.16 2.37
C LYS A 59 11.31 10.21 3.88
N ALA A 60 10.57 9.25 4.46
CA ALA A 60 10.35 9.14 5.89
C ALA A 60 11.55 8.54 6.66
N LEU A 61 12.32 7.65 6.03
CA LEU A 61 13.51 7.01 6.61
C LEU A 61 14.76 7.89 6.55
N LYS A 62 14.85 8.81 5.60
CA LYS A 62 15.97 9.76 5.46
C LYS A 62 15.95 10.92 6.47
N HIS A 63 15.15 10.83 7.53
CA HIS A 63 15.11 11.82 8.62
C HIS A 63 15.98 11.39 9.79
#